data_AF-A0A103YHP2-F1
#
_entry.id   AF-A0A103YHP2-F1
#
_cell.length_a   1.000
_cell.length_b   1.000
_cell.length_c   1.000
_cell.angle_alpha   90.00
_cell.angle_beta   90.00
_cell.angle_gamma   90.00
#
_symmetry.space_group_name_H-M   'P 1'
#
loop_
_entity.id
_entity.type
_entity.pdbx_description
1 polymer ?
#
loop_
_entity_poly.entity_id
_entity_poly.type
_entity_poly.pdbx_seq_one_letter_code
_entity_poly.pdbx_strand_id
1 'polypeptide(L)'
;MSVENEEVVVLPRRKLSCTTSFDALWFCYSPVHQMQQYYRLGSLDNCSGKWNALVDCLKLKTKRSHEVEEILESREKDKSHIWCFRTPEEAASNW
;
A
#
# COMPACT_ATOMS: atom_id res chain seq x y z
N MET A 1 -39.66 11.15 -19.82
CA MET A 1 -39.16 10.41 -18.65
C MET A 1 -37.73 10.04 -18.93
N SER A 2 -36.81 10.82 -18.36
CA SER A 2 -35.37 10.64 -18.50
C SER A 2 -34.98 9.43 -17.65
N VAL A 3 -34.51 8.37 -18.28
CA VAL A 3 -33.87 7.26 -17.57
C VAL A 3 -32.42 7.68 -17.38
N GLU A 4 -32.09 8.09 -16.17
CA GLU A 4 -30.73 8.34 -15.73
C GLU A 4 -30.01 7.00 -15.76
N ASN A 5 -29.15 6.82 -16.77
CA ASN A 5 -28.28 5.66 -16.86
C ASN A 5 -27.22 5.84 -15.78
N GLU A 6 -27.43 5.18 -14.65
CA GLU A 6 -26.47 5.13 -13.55
C GLU A 6 -25.23 4.40 -14.08
N GLU A 7 -24.26 5.18 -14.55
CA GLU A 7 -22.98 4.66 -15.00
C GLU A 7 -22.25 4.10 -13.79
N VAL A 8 -22.48 2.82 -13.52
CA VAL A 8 -21.65 2.01 -12.64
C VAL A 8 -20.24 2.09 -13.22
N VAL A 9 -19.41 2.94 -12.64
CA VAL A 9 -17.98 3.03 -12.94
C VAL A 9 -17.37 1.70 -12.51
N VAL A 10 -17.35 0.74 -13.44
CA VAL A 10 -16.66 -0.54 -13.27
C VAL A 10 -15.16 -0.22 -13.31
N LEU A 11 -14.59 0.07 -12.14
CA LEU A 11 -13.16 0.21 -11.99
C LEU A 11 -12.52 -1.10 -12.49
N PRO A 12 -11.49 -1.03 -13.34
CA PRO A 12 -10.86 -2.23 -13.88
C PRO A 12 -10.34 -3.07 -12.73
N ARG A 13 -10.75 -4.35 -12.68
CA ARG A 13 -10.29 -5.34 -11.69
C ARG A 13 -8.77 -5.26 -11.58
N ARG A 14 -8.29 -4.73 -10.46
CA ARG A 14 -6.86 -4.52 -10.24
C ARG A 14 -6.19 -5.88 -10.13
N LYS A 15 -5.34 -6.20 -11.11
CA LYS A 15 -4.50 -7.40 -11.04
C LYS A 15 -3.42 -7.16 -9.98
N LEU A 16 -3.39 -8.04 -8.98
CA LEU A 16 -2.36 -8.06 -7.96
C LEU A 16 -1.01 -8.43 -8.60
N SER A 17 -0.08 -7.48 -8.62
CA SER A 17 1.30 -7.71 -9.06
C SER A 17 2.25 -7.67 -7.84
N CYS A 18 2.91 -8.79 -7.56
CA CYS A 18 3.92 -8.87 -6.49
C CYS A 18 5.32 -8.47 -6.96
N THR A 19 5.48 -8.14 -8.25
CA THR A 19 6.76 -7.73 -8.83
C THR A 19 7.27 -6.43 -8.21
N THR A 20 6.38 -5.51 -7.85
CA THR A 20 6.74 -4.25 -7.16
C THR A 20 7.30 -4.50 -5.75
N SER A 21 6.72 -5.45 -5.02
CA SER A 21 7.19 -5.83 -3.68
C SER A 21 8.52 -6.56 -3.75
N PHE A 22 8.71 -7.40 -4.78
CA PHE A 22 9.97 -8.08 -5.04
C PHE A 22 11.09 -7.10 -5.41
N ASP A 23 10.81 -6.18 -6.32
CA ASP A 23 11.77 -5.15 -6.76
C ASP A 23 12.21 -4.28 -5.56
N ALA A 24 11.26 -3.85 -4.73
CA ALA A 24 11.57 -3.09 -3.52
C ALA A 24 12.45 -3.88 -2.51
N LEU A 25 12.24 -5.19 -2.38
CA LEU A 25 13.07 -6.05 -1.55
C LEU A 25 14.48 -6.18 -2.14
N TRP A 26 14.58 -6.39 -3.44
CA TRP A 26 15.86 -6.49 -4.14
C TRP A 26 16.68 -5.21 -4.00
N PHE A 27 16.04 -4.05 -4.18
CA PHE A 27 16.66 -2.75 -3.96
C PHE A 27 17.13 -2.56 -2.52
N CYS A 28 16.40 -3.08 -1.53
CA CYS A 28 16.82 -2.99 -0.12
C CYS A 28 18.13 -3.73 0.14
N TYR A 29 18.36 -4.87 -0.52
CA TYR A 29 19.62 -5.61 -0.42
C TYR A 29 20.73 -5.08 -1.33
N SER A 30 20.44 -4.09 -2.18
CA SER A 30 21.46 -3.49 -3.04
C SER A 30 22.55 -2.80 -2.20
N PRO A 31 23.85 -3.02 -2.50
CA PRO A 31 24.96 -2.40 -1.79
C PRO A 31 24.87 -0.87 -1.76
N VAL A 32 24.35 -0.25 -2.83
CA VAL A 32 24.20 1.20 -2.90
C VAL A 32 23.19 1.69 -1.87
N HIS A 33 22.06 1.01 -1.73
CA HIS A 33 21.02 1.39 -0.78
C HIS A 33 21.49 1.22 0.67
N GLN A 34 22.11 0.09 0.98
CA GLN A 34 22.63 -0.21 2.31
C GLN A 34 23.71 0.78 2.74
N MET A 35 24.64 1.14 1.84
CA MET A 35 25.67 2.15 2.12
C MET A 35 25.07 3.56 2.31
N GLN A 36 24.07 3.93 1.50
CA GLN A 36 23.38 5.22 1.66
C GLN A 36 22.63 5.31 3.00
N GLN A 37 21.95 4.24 3.41
CA GLN A 37 21.27 4.19 4.71
C GLN A 37 22.26 4.22 5.86
N TYR A 38 23.35 3.46 5.77
CA TYR A 38 24.40 3.46 6.78
C TYR A 38 25.04 4.85 6.94
N TYR A 39 25.29 5.56 5.84
CA TYR A 39 25.83 6.92 5.89
C TYR A 39 24.86 7.91 6.57
N ARG A 40 23.55 7.76 6.37
CA ARG A 40 22.53 8.68 6.92
C ARG A 40 22.13 8.36 8.36
N LEU A 41 21.88 7.08 8.65
CA LEU A 41 21.29 6.61 9.90
C LEU A 41 22.29 5.88 10.81
N GLY A 42 23.45 5.47 10.28
CA GLY A 42 24.46 4.71 11.03
C GLY A 42 24.12 3.23 11.23
N SER A 43 23.08 2.72 10.58
CA SER A 43 22.61 1.33 10.72
C SER A 43 22.36 0.68 9.37
N LEU A 44 22.63 -0.63 9.28
CA LEU A 44 22.21 -1.44 8.14
C LEU A 44 20.75 -1.83 8.29
N ASP A 45 19.98 -1.71 7.20
CA ASP A 45 18.57 -2.09 7.19
C ASP A 45 18.46 -3.61 7.03
N ASN A 46 17.60 -4.25 7.83
CA ASN A 46 17.36 -5.68 7.80
C ASN A 46 16.30 -6.10 6.76
N CYS A 47 15.71 -5.15 6.03
CA CYS A 47 14.76 -5.37 4.94
C CYS A 47 13.50 -6.17 5.34
N SER A 48 13.26 -6.38 6.63
CA SER A 48 12.18 -7.25 7.14
C SER A 48 10.79 -6.75 6.73
N GLY A 49 10.57 -5.43 6.73
CA GLY A 49 9.32 -4.84 6.27
C GLY A 49 9.03 -5.09 4.79
N LYS A 50 10.07 -5.05 3.93
CA LYS A 50 9.93 -5.35 2.50
C LYS A 50 9.71 -6.85 2.26
N TRP A 51 10.33 -7.69 3.08
CA TRP A 51 10.11 -9.14 3.06
C TRP A 51 8.67 -9.49 3.43
N ASN A 52 8.15 -8.91 4.51
CA ASN A 52 6.76 -9.09 4.93
C ASN A 52 5.79 -8.65 3.84
N ALA A 53 6.02 -7.50 3.20
CA ALA A 53 5.20 -7.04 2.08
C ALA A 53 5.18 -8.02 0.89
N LEU A 54 6.32 -8.64 0.56
CA LEU A 54 6.40 -9.66 -0.48
C LEU A 54 5.61 -10.92 -0.08
N VAL A 55 5.80 -11.42 1.14
CA VAL A 55 5.10 -12.59 1.66
C VAL A 55 3.59 -12.34 1.71
N ASP A 56 3.16 -11.17 2.14
CA ASP A 56 1.75 -10.78 2.18
C ASP A 56 1.15 -10.72 0.77
N CYS A 57 1.88 -10.19 -0.21
CA CYS A 57 1.42 -10.21 -1.59
C CYS A 57 1.28 -11.65 -2.13
N LEU A 58 2.24 -12.53 -1.83
CA LEU A 58 2.17 -13.94 -2.23
C LEU A 58 1.00 -14.66 -1.56
N LYS A 59 0.76 -14.42 -0.26
CA LYS A 59 -0.40 -14.93 0.46
C LYS A 59 -1.70 -14.46 -0.17
N LEU A 60 -1.83 -13.17 -0.48
CA LEU A 60 -3.02 -12.63 -1.17
C LEU A 60 -3.23 -13.26 -2.54
N LYS A 61 -2.15 -13.51 -3.29
CA LYS A 61 -2.23 -14.17 -4.60
C LYS A 61 -2.73 -15.62 -4.54
N THR A 62 -2.58 -16.30 -3.40
CA THR A 62 -3.10 -17.66 -3.19
C THR A 62 -4.59 -17.71 -2.81
N LYS A 63 -5.21 -16.58 -2.47
CA LYS A 63 -6.63 -16.49 -2.08
C LYS A 63 -7.54 -16.42 -3.32
N ARG A 64 -8.85 -16.65 -3.11
CA ARG A 64 -9.85 -16.49 -4.19
C ARG A 64 -9.94 -15.03 -4.62
N SER A 65 -10.20 -14.80 -5.90
CA SER A 65 -10.28 -13.44 -6.48
C SER A 65 -11.25 -12.51 -5.74
N HIS A 66 -12.42 -13.02 -5.33
CA HIS A 66 -13.42 -12.24 -4.59
C HIS A 66 -12.92 -11.78 -3.22
N GLU A 67 -12.31 -12.67 -2.45
CA GLU A 67 -11.74 -12.35 -1.13
C GLU A 67 -10.61 -11.32 -1.26
N VAL A 68 -9.81 -11.41 -2.32
CA VAL A 68 -8.72 -10.47 -2.54
C VAL A 68 -9.25 -9.07 -2.88
N GLU A 69 -10.31 -8.97 -3.67
CA GLU A 69 -10.93 -7.69 -4.03
C GLU A 69 -11.47 -6.98 -2.78
N GLU A 70 -12.16 -7.69 -1.90
CA GLU A 70 -12.64 -7.17 -0.61
C GLU A 70 -11.48 -6.70 0.31
N ILE A 71 -10.39 -7.48 0.37
CA ILE A 71 -9.20 -7.10 1.15
C ILE A 71 -8.52 -5.86 0.56
N LEU A 72 -8.52 -5.69 -0.77
CA LEU A 72 -7.94 -4.50 -1.39
C LEU A 72 -8.83 -3.27 -1.15
N GLU A 73 -10.14 -3.41 -1.26
CA GLU A 73 -11.09 -2.33 -1.00
C GLU A 73 -11.05 -1.84 0.44
N SER A 74 -11.02 -2.74 1.42
CA SER A 74 -10.87 -2.38 2.85
C SER A 74 -9.58 -1.60 3.09
N ARG A 75 -8.46 -2.08 2.54
CA ARG A 75 -7.16 -1.38 2.63
C ARG A 75 -7.14 -0.03 1.92
N GLU A 76 -8.00 0.20 0.94
CA GLU A 76 -8.14 1.50 0.28
C GLU A 76 -8.98 2.46 1.10
N LYS A 77 -10.05 1.97 1.74
CA LYS A 77 -10.88 2.74 2.67
C LYS A 77 -10.11 3.17 3.92
N ASP A 78 -9.21 2.32 4.40
CA ASP A 78 -8.36 2.62 5.57
C ASP A 78 -7.28 3.67 5.29
N LYS A 79 -6.94 3.94 4.02
CA LYS A 79 -5.94 4.96 3.70
C LYS A 79 -6.53 6.34 3.98
N SER A 80 -5.93 7.06 4.93
CA SER A 80 -6.19 8.47 5.15
C SER A 80 -5.96 9.24 3.86
N HIS A 81 -7.01 9.88 3.34
CA HIS A 81 -6.93 10.71 2.16
C HIS A 81 -6.28 12.06 2.52
N ILE A 82 -5.61 12.68 1.54
CA ILE A 82 -4.92 13.98 1.73
C ILE A 82 -5.88 15.05 2.27
N TRP A 83 -7.17 14.96 1.92
CA TRP A 83 -8.23 15.89 2.30
C TRP A 83 -9.05 15.42 3.52
N CYS A 84 -8.42 14.80 4.52
CA CYS A 84 -9.06 14.60 5.82
C CYS A 84 -8.95 15.87 6.66
N PHE A 85 -10.07 16.54 6.94
CA PHE A 85 -10.09 17.62 7.93
C PHE A 85 -9.83 17.03 9.32
N ARG A 86 -8.92 17.64 10.08
CA ARG A 86 -8.75 17.34 11.50
C ARG A 86 -10.05 17.65 12.23
N THR A 87 -10.35 16.89 13.27
CA THR A 87 -11.44 17.25 14.17
C THR A 87 -11.11 18.55 14.92
N PRO A 88 -12.12 19.31 15.40
CA PRO A 88 -11.86 20.52 16.18
C PRO A 88 -10.95 20.28 17.40
N GLU A 89 -11.05 19.10 18.00
CA GLU A 89 -10.24 18.69 19.16
C GLU A 89 -8.77 18.44 18.77
N GLU A 90 -8.51 17.71 17.68
CA GLU A 90 -7.15 17.49 17.15
C GLU A 90 -6.53 18.78 16.60
N ALA A 91 -7.34 19.69 16.07
CA ALA A 91 -6.88 21.00 15.63
C ALA A 91 -6.44 21.85 16.84
N ALA A 92 -7.20 21.83 17.93
CA ALA A 92 -6.89 22.55 19.16
C ALA A 92 -5.68 22.00 19.92
N SER A 93 -5.26 20.74 19.70
CA SER A 93 -4.06 20.18 20.32
C SER A 93 -2.77 20.38 19.52
N ASN A 94 -2.90 20.63 18.21
CA ASN A 94 -1.78 20.77 17.27
C ASN A 94 -1.66 22.20 16.69
N TRP A 95 -2.27 23.18 17.37
CA TRP A 95 -2.02 24.61 17.17
C TRP A 95 -0.63 24.99 17.73
#